data_AF-A0A118KG43-F1
#
_entry.id   AF-A0A118KG43-F1
#
_cell.length_a   1.000
_cell.length_b   1.000
_cell.length_c   1.000
_cell.angle_alpha   90.00
_cell.angle_beta   90.00
_cell.angle_gamma   90.00
#
_symmetry.space_group_name_H-M   'P 1'
#
loop_
_entity.id
_entity.type
_entity.pdbx_description
1 polymer ?
#
loop_
_entity_poly.entity_id
_entity_poly.type
_entity_poly.pdbx_seq_one_letter_code
_entity_poly.pdbx_strand_id
1 'polypeptide(L)'
;MKISRASATKASSAKMSIGYWSRKSDMAVSIKNGHCMWFGPRLAGWVAAAAAAVLLAACGGAPTRTSSLKPPTGAAIVPGQVAAKRLTPVAWQQVPGWQDDSLIGATAALRQNCVRLARQPAWQRACAAADRLDELDVSSARAFFETYFTPFQLANTDGTLDGLVTGYYEPLLHGSRVRRGPYQYALYRWPAGYRAGAALPARAQLERAGILNGNELVWVDDPIEAFFLQVQGSGRVLLDDGSVMRVGFGGTNNQPYRSIGKWLLDRGELTPAQATMQGIKAWAKANPNRVDALLDTNPRFVFFRDMPTKEDAPHGGADGPIGALGVPLTPERSIAVDPSSIPLGTPVFLQTTRPLTNTPMNRLVFAQDTGSAIKGGVRADYFWGLGDDAGDQAGRMKQVGRMWLLFPNS
;
A
#
# COMPACT_ATOMS: atom_id res chain seq x y z
N MET A 1 -1.79 -23.57 61.30
CA MET A 1 -1.30 -24.81 61.91
C MET A 1 -0.69 -25.67 60.80
N LYS A 2 0.52 -26.19 61.02
CA LYS A 2 1.54 -26.59 60.03
C LYS A 2 1.12 -27.75 59.10
N ILE A 3 1.53 -27.67 57.83
CA ILE A 3 1.73 -28.85 56.95
C ILE A 3 3.15 -28.79 56.36
N SER A 4 3.85 -29.91 56.52
CA SER A 4 5.21 -30.27 56.08
C SER A 4 5.16 -30.78 54.62
N ARG A 5 6.20 -31.00 53.80
CA ARG A 5 7.67 -31.07 53.87
C ARG A 5 8.17 -31.02 52.41
N ALA A 6 9.42 -30.59 52.23
CA ALA A 6 10.19 -30.66 50.99
C ALA A 6 10.91 -32.01 50.79
N SER A 7 11.25 -32.32 49.53
CA SER A 7 12.34 -33.20 49.06
C SER A 7 12.56 -32.87 47.57
N ALA A 8 13.61 -32.19 47.10
CA ALA A 8 15.04 -32.50 47.04
C ALA A 8 15.39 -33.69 46.11
N THR A 9 15.86 -33.37 44.90
CA THR A 9 16.67 -34.26 44.05
C THR A 9 17.85 -33.49 43.45
N LYS A 10 19.03 -34.10 43.58
CA LYS A 10 20.37 -33.65 43.13
C LYS A 10 20.59 -33.91 41.64
N ALA A 11 21.41 -33.08 40.99
CA ALA A 11 22.46 -33.44 40.01
C ALA A 11 23.26 -32.16 39.67
N SER A 12 24.46 -31.94 40.24
CA SER A 12 25.80 -32.34 39.75
C SER A 12 26.26 -31.72 38.42
N SER A 13 26.92 -30.56 38.56
CA SER A 13 28.22 -30.16 37.97
C SER A 13 28.70 -30.74 36.64
N ALA A 14 28.88 -29.86 35.65
CA ALA A 14 30.06 -29.85 34.78
C ALA A 14 30.36 -28.41 34.31
N LYS A 15 31.51 -27.88 34.74
CA LYS A 15 32.14 -26.66 34.20
C LYS A 15 32.84 -27.03 32.88
N MET A 16 32.74 -26.19 31.85
CA MET A 16 33.77 -26.14 30.82
C MET A 16 34.01 -24.71 30.34
N SER A 17 35.29 -24.41 30.21
CA SER A 17 35.92 -23.10 30.12
C SER A 17 35.87 -22.51 28.72
N ILE A 18 35.80 -21.18 28.69
CA ILE A 18 36.17 -20.30 27.58
C ILE A 18 37.65 -20.52 27.22
N GLY A 19 37.94 -20.55 25.92
CA GLY A 19 39.29 -20.53 25.35
C GLY A 19 39.27 -19.99 23.93
N TYR A 20 39.55 -18.69 23.78
CA TYR A 20 39.89 -18.04 22.52
C TYR A 20 41.28 -18.49 22.09
N TRP A 21 41.48 -18.85 20.82
CA TRP A 21 42.82 -18.81 20.20
C TRP A 21 42.74 -18.50 18.71
N SER A 22 43.40 -17.40 18.35
CA SER A 22 43.63 -16.91 16.98
C SER A 22 44.99 -17.40 16.51
N ARG A 23 45.08 -17.97 15.30
CA ARG A 23 46.33 -18.02 14.53
C ARG A 23 46.07 -17.77 13.04
N LYS A 24 46.58 -16.64 12.57
CA LYS A 24 47.01 -16.39 11.19
C LYS A 24 48.28 -17.19 10.93
N SER A 25 48.38 -17.79 9.74
CA SER A 25 49.65 -17.86 9.01
C SER A 25 49.41 -18.26 7.56
N ASP A 26 50.05 -17.50 6.69
CA ASP A 26 50.15 -17.62 5.25
C ASP A 26 50.62 -19.01 4.79
N MET A 27 50.31 -19.36 3.54
CA MET A 27 51.31 -19.75 2.54
C MET A 27 50.65 -20.00 1.18
N ALA A 28 50.88 -19.07 0.25
CA ALA A 28 50.94 -19.38 -1.17
C ALA A 28 52.20 -20.22 -1.45
N VAL A 29 52.18 -21.09 -2.47
CA VAL A 29 53.23 -21.22 -3.50
C VAL A 29 52.94 -22.42 -4.43
N SER A 30 52.88 -22.06 -5.72
CA SER A 30 53.49 -22.68 -6.91
C SER A 30 53.33 -24.17 -7.21
N ILE A 31 52.63 -24.37 -8.33
CA ILE A 31 52.84 -25.31 -9.43
C ILE A 31 54.28 -25.85 -9.54
N LYS A 32 54.40 -27.19 -9.67
CA LYS A 32 55.44 -27.86 -10.47
C LYS A 32 54.86 -29.08 -11.19
N ASN A 33 55.04 -29.06 -12.51
CA ASN A 33 54.77 -30.15 -13.44
C ASN A 33 55.84 -31.24 -13.36
N GLY A 34 55.43 -32.48 -13.66
CA GLY A 34 56.29 -33.53 -14.21
C GLY A 34 56.00 -34.91 -13.65
N HIS A 35 55.36 -35.78 -14.44
CA HIS A 35 56.01 -36.92 -15.13
C HIS A 35 54.97 -37.83 -15.81
N CYS A 36 55.30 -38.24 -17.03
CA CYS A 36 54.64 -39.23 -17.87
C CYS A 36 54.30 -40.53 -17.14
N MET A 37 53.13 -41.12 -17.42
CA MET A 37 52.98 -42.58 -17.59
C MET A 37 51.70 -42.91 -18.38
N TRP A 38 51.93 -43.39 -19.60
CA TRP A 38 51.28 -44.52 -20.29
C TRP A 38 49.74 -44.69 -20.25
N PHE A 39 49.11 -44.49 -21.41
CA PHE A 39 47.69 -44.71 -21.69
C PHE A 39 47.35 -46.21 -21.84
N GLY A 40 46.45 -46.72 -21.00
CA GLY A 40 45.74 -47.99 -21.18
C GLY A 40 44.28 -47.79 -21.62
N PRO A 41 43.65 -48.79 -22.25
CA PRO A 41 42.39 -48.64 -22.99
C PRO A 41 41.19 -48.63 -22.03
N ARG A 42 40.98 -47.51 -21.33
CA ARG A 42 39.78 -47.26 -20.52
C ARG A 42 39.15 -45.89 -20.78
N LEU A 43 39.54 -45.22 -21.87
CA LEU A 43 39.03 -43.91 -22.28
C LEU A 43 37.96 -43.98 -23.37
N ALA A 44 37.81 -45.10 -24.07
CA ALA A 44 36.77 -45.23 -25.11
C ALA A 44 35.35 -45.36 -24.52
N GLY A 45 35.20 -45.90 -23.30
CA GLY A 45 33.89 -46.05 -22.64
C GLY A 45 33.31 -44.74 -22.08
N TRP A 46 34.17 -43.81 -21.66
CA TRP A 46 33.73 -42.55 -21.06
C TRP A 46 33.37 -41.47 -22.09
N VAL A 47 33.94 -41.52 -23.29
CA VAL A 47 33.60 -40.60 -24.39
C VAL A 47 32.22 -40.94 -24.99
N ALA A 48 31.86 -42.22 -25.07
CA ALA A 48 30.52 -42.65 -25.53
C ALA A 48 29.41 -42.28 -24.53
N ALA A 49 29.67 -42.38 -23.23
CA ALA A 49 28.70 -41.99 -22.19
C ALA A 49 28.48 -40.47 -22.11
N ALA A 50 29.53 -39.67 -22.32
CA ALA A 50 29.41 -38.21 -22.36
C ALA A 50 28.67 -37.70 -23.62
N ALA A 51 28.88 -38.34 -24.78
CA ALA A 51 28.17 -37.99 -26.02
C ALA A 51 26.66 -38.30 -25.96
N ALA A 52 26.26 -39.40 -25.30
CA ALA A 52 24.86 -39.74 -25.11
C ALA A 52 24.14 -38.80 -24.11
N ALA A 53 24.85 -38.32 -23.07
CA ALA A 53 24.29 -37.35 -22.13
C ALA A 53 24.11 -35.95 -22.74
N VAL A 54 24.98 -35.54 -23.67
CA VAL A 54 24.84 -34.27 -24.41
C VAL A 54 23.71 -34.32 -25.45
N LEU A 55 23.46 -35.48 -26.07
CA LEU A 55 22.36 -35.66 -27.02
C LEU A 55 20.97 -35.73 -26.36
N LEU A 56 20.87 -36.18 -25.09
CA LEU A 56 19.62 -36.20 -24.33
C LEU A 56 19.26 -34.84 -23.68
N ALA A 57 20.22 -33.92 -23.54
CA ALA A 57 19.96 -32.55 -23.08
C ALA A 57 19.44 -31.61 -24.18
N ALA A 58 19.49 -32.03 -25.45
CA ALA A 58 19.13 -31.21 -26.61
C ALA A 58 17.64 -31.25 -27.00
N CYS A 59 16.82 -32.09 -26.38
CA CYS A 59 15.39 -32.24 -26.72
C CYS A 59 14.42 -31.79 -25.61
N GLY A 60 14.90 -31.16 -24.53
CA GLY A 60 14.07 -30.72 -23.40
C GLY A 60 13.88 -29.21 -23.24
N GLY A 61 14.50 -28.40 -24.10
CA GLY A 61 14.37 -26.94 -24.04
C GLY A 61 13.14 -26.47 -24.80
N ALA A 62 11.97 -26.47 -24.17
CA ALA A 62 10.89 -25.58 -24.62
C ALA A 62 11.49 -24.17 -24.69
N PRO A 63 11.35 -23.43 -25.80
CA PRO A 63 11.85 -22.06 -25.84
C PRO A 63 11.19 -21.33 -24.69
N THR A 64 12.01 -20.89 -23.74
CA THR A 64 11.60 -19.84 -22.81
C THR A 64 11.15 -18.70 -23.69
N ARG A 65 9.83 -18.57 -23.86
CA ARG A 65 9.21 -17.32 -24.25
C ARG A 65 9.60 -16.38 -23.12
N THR A 66 10.75 -15.74 -23.28
CA THR A 66 10.96 -14.41 -22.76
C THR A 66 9.79 -13.63 -23.33
N SER A 67 8.75 -13.50 -22.52
CA SER A 67 7.76 -12.45 -22.69
C SER A 67 8.58 -11.18 -22.65
N SER A 68 9.01 -10.70 -23.82
CA SER A 68 9.43 -9.33 -23.97
C SER A 68 8.18 -8.56 -23.61
N LEU A 69 8.10 -8.11 -22.36
CA LEU A 69 7.11 -7.10 -21.97
C LEU A 69 7.30 -5.98 -22.98
N LYS A 70 6.37 -5.87 -23.94
CA LYS A 70 6.34 -4.72 -24.84
C LYS A 70 6.35 -3.49 -23.93
N PRO A 71 7.17 -2.47 -24.24
CA PRO A 71 7.06 -1.20 -23.54
C PRO A 71 5.59 -0.79 -23.53
N PRO A 72 5.06 -0.27 -22.40
CA PRO A 72 3.66 0.14 -22.33
C PRO A 72 3.36 1.04 -23.52
N THR A 73 2.42 0.61 -24.35
CA THR A 73 2.07 1.24 -25.62
C THR A 73 1.12 2.43 -25.45
N GLY A 74 0.77 2.75 -24.21
CA GLY A 74 -0.04 3.91 -23.86
C GLY A 74 0.59 5.17 -24.41
N ALA A 75 -0.09 5.78 -25.38
CA ALA A 75 0.26 7.10 -25.87
C ALA A 75 0.44 8.05 -24.68
N ALA A 76 1.54 8.80 -24.68
CA ALA A 76 1.77 9.81 -23.66
C ALA A 76 0.56 10.76 -23.59
N ILE A 77 0.15 11.14 -22.37
CA ILE A 77 -0.89 12.14 -22.18
C ILE A 77 -0.43 13.42 -22.86
N VAL A 78 -1.13 13.87 -23.89
CA VAL A 78 -0.90 15.16 -24.54
C VAL A 78 -1.68 16.22 -23.76
N PRO A 79 -1.03 17.10 -22.97
CA PRO A 79 -1.76 17.99 -22.07
C PRO A 79 -2.63 19.02 -22.82
N GLY A 80 -3.65 19.54 -22.15
CA GLY A 80 -4.47 20.65 -22.63
C GLY A 80 -5.59 20.26 -23.59
N GLN A 81 -5.91 18.96 -23.71
CA GLN A 81 -7.08 18.52 -24.48
C GLN A 81 -8.38 18.87 -23.75
N VAL A 82 -9.38 19.28 -24.53
CA VAL A 82 -10.71 19.66 -24.05
C VAL A 82 -11.79 18.81 -24.72
N ALA A 83 -12.89 18.56 -24.02
CA ALA A 83 -14.08 17.91 -24.54
C ALA A 83 -15.31 18.80 -24.32
N ALA A 84 -16.24 18.77 -25.28
CA ALA A 84 -17.45 19.58 -25.25
C ALA A 84 -18.50 19.08 -24.25
N LYS A 85 -18.43 17.80 -23.85
CA LYS A 85 -19.37 17.17 -22.90
C LYS A 85 -18.61 16.65 -21.69
N ARG A 86 -19.27 16.71 -20.53
CA ARG A 86 -18.75 16.18 -19.25
C ARG A 86 -18.44 14.68 -19.32
N LEU A 87 -19.31 13.91 -19.96
CA LEU A 87 -19.15 12.49 -20.21
C LEU A 87 -19.38 12.23 -21.70
N THR A 88 -18.40 11.62 -22.36
CA THR A 88 -18.48 11.26 -23.78
C THR A 88 -18.31 9.74 -23.92
N PRO A 89 -19.33 9.00 -24.39
CA PRO A 89 -19.16 7.56 -24.62
C PRO A 89 -18.12 7.34 -25.71
N VAL A 90 -17.24 6.36 -25.50
CA VAL A 90 -16.20 5.98 -26.44
C VAL A 90 -16.20 4.46 -26.63
N ALA A 91 -15.67 4.00 -27.76
CA ALA A 91 -15.39 2.58 -27.94
C ALA A 91 -14.17 2.16 -27.10
N TRP A 92 -14.07 0.89 -26.71
CA TRP A 92 -12.93 0.36 -25.95
C TRP A 92 -11.58 0.56 -26.67
N GLN A 93 -11.57 0.52 -27.99
CA GLN A 93 -10.38 0.79 -28.81
C GLN A 93 -9.90 2.25 -28.70
N GLN A 94 -10.75 3.16 -28.24
CA GLN A 94 -10.44 4.57 -28.04
C GLN A 94 -9.98 4.88 -26.61
N VAL A 95 -9.92 3.88 -25.71
CA VAL A 95 -9.38 4.02 -24.35
C VAL A 95 -7.88 3.73 -24.39
N PRO A 96 -7.00 4.75 -24.41
CA PRO A 96 -5.58 4.55 -24.62
C PRO A 96 -4.98 3.77 -23.45
N GLY A 97 -4.22 2.73 -23.77
CA GLY A 97 -3.57 1.88 -22.77
C GLY A 97 -4.48 0.85 -22.11
N TRP A 98 -5.74 0.69 -22.54
CA TRP A 98 -6.61 -0.40 -22.06
C TRP A 98 -5.91 -1.76 -22.14
N GLN A 99 -5.24 -2.04 -23.26
CA GLN A 99 -4.50 -3.28 -23.48
C GLN A 99 -3.18 -3.38 -22.69
N ASP A 100 -2.69 -2.27 -22.10
CA ASP A 100 -1.46 -2.27 -21.30
C ASP A 100 -1.70 -2.72 -19.85
N ASP A 101 -2.92 -2.55 -19.32
CA ASP A 101 -3.22 -2.99 -17.96
C ASP A 101 -3.28 -4.52 -17.89
N SER A 102 -2.52 -5.12 -16.97
CA SER A 102 -2.54 -6.57 -16.74
C SER A 102 -3.88 -7.08 -16.21
N LEU A 103 -4.74 -6.20 -15.67
CA LEU A 103 -6.00 -6.51 -14.99
C LEU A 103 -5.89 -7.43 -13.75
N ILE A 104 -4.68 -7.88 -13.40
CA ILE A 104 -4.42 -8.64 -12.17
C ILE A 104 -4.91 -7.84 -10.97
N GLY A 105 -5.78 -8.45 -10.15
CA GLY A 105 -6.43 -7.83 -8.99
C GLY A 105 -7.69 -7.01 -9.28
N ALA A 106 -8.01 -6.73 -10.55
CA ALA A 106 -9.22 -5.94 -10.88
C ALA A 106 -10.52 -6.70 -10.56
N THR A 107 -10.53 -8.02 -10.73
CA THR A 107 -11.67 -8.87 -10.39
C THR A 107 -11.88 -8.97 -8.88
N ALA A 108 -10.81 -9.05 -8.08
CA ALA A 108 -10.89 -8.99 -6.62
C ALA A 108 -11.53 -7.67 -6.14
N ALA A 109 -11.09 -6.53 -6.68
CA ALA A 109 -11.67 -5.24 -6.38
C ALA A 109 -13.13 -5.12 -6.86
N LEU A 110 -13.47 -5.69 -8.03
CA LEU A 110 -14.84 -5.77 -8.55
C LEU A 110 -15.75 -6.59 -7.62
N ARG A 111 -15.28 -7.73 -7.10
CA ARG A 111 -16.04 -8.55 -6.15
C ARG A 111 -16.37 -7.75 -4.90
N GLN A 112 -15.40 -7.01 -4.35
CA GLN A 112 -15.65 -6.09 -3.23
C GLN A 112 -16.71 -5.03 -3.59
N ASN A 113 -16.62 -4.47 -4.79
CA ASN A 113 -17.60 -3.53 -5.32
C ASN A 113 -19.04 -4.12 -5.34
N CYS A 114 -19.17 -5.37 -5.81
CA CYS A 114 -20.44 -6.07 -5.92
C CYS A 114 -21.09 -6.40 -4.57
N VAL A 115 -20.32 -6.51 -3.47
CA VAL A 115 -20.88 -6.64 -2.11
C VAL A 115 -21.88 -5.51 -1.80
N ARG A 116 -21.67 -4.32 -2.37
CA ARG A 116 -22.56 -3.16 -2.17
C ARG A 116 -23.51 -2.91 -3.33
N LEU A 117 -23.11 -3.22 -4.55
CA LEU A 117 -23.85 -2.81 -5.74
C LEU A 117 -24.75 -3.90 -6.34
N ALA A 118 -24.54 -5.19 -6.03
CA ALA A 118 -25.25 -6.29 -6.68
C ALA A 118 -26.78 -6.24 -6.58
N ARG A 119 -27.34 -5.51 -5.60
CA ARG A 119 -28.79 -5.34 -5.46
C ARG A 119 -29.37 -4.24 -6.36
N GLN A 120 -28.55 -3.32 -6.86
CA GLN A 120 -28.99 -2.25 -7.75
C GLN A 120 -29.35 -2.83 -9.12
N PRO A 121 -30.51 -2.50 -9.71
CA PRO A 121 -30.95 -3.08 -10.99
C PRO A 121 -29.90 -3.01 -12.11
N ALA A 122 -29.24 -1.85 -12.26
CA ALA A 122 -28.18 -1.65 -13.27
C ALA A 122 -26.93 -2.53 -13.04
N TRP A 123 -26.70 -3.03 -11.83
CA TRP A 123 -25.51 -3.81 -11.47
C TRP A 123 -25.75 -5.30 -11.33
N GLN A 124 -27.01 -5.73 -11.19
CA GLN A 124 -27.37 -7.14 -10.96
C GLN A 124 -26.74 -8.09 -11.97
N ARG A 125 -26.87 -7.78 -13.27
CA ARG A 125 -26.34 -8.64 -14.36
C ARG A 125 -24.82 -8.69 -14.37
N ALA A 126 -24.17 -7.53 -14.21
CA ALA A 126 -22.71 -7.44 -14.19
C ALA A 126 -22.14 -8.18 -12.97
N CYS A 127 -22.71 -7.99 -11.79
CA CYS A 127 -22.23 -8.66 -10.57
C CYS A 127 -22.45 -10.17 -10.60
N ALA A 128 -23.62 -10.65 -11.07
CA ALA A 128 -23.86 -12.09 -11.20
C ALA A 128 -22.91 -12.78 -12.19
N ALA A 129 -22.44 -12.06 -13.21
CA ALA A 129 -21.42 -12.54 -14.13
C ALA A 129 -20.00 -12.43 -13.55
N ALA A 130 -19.71 -11.37 -12.78
CA ALA A 130 -18.43 -11.18 -12.10
C ALA A 130 -18.10 -12.32 -11.11
N ASP A 131 -19.11 -12.88 -10.45
CA ASP A 131 -18.92 -14.00 -9.50
C ASP A 131 -18.30 -15.24 -10.14
N ARG A 132 -18.44 -15.40 -11.47
CA ARG A 132 -17.94 -16.54 -12.26
C ARG A 132 -16.53 -16.33 -12.81
N LEU A 133 -15.94 -15.14 -12.63
CA LEU A 133 -14.61 -14.84 -13.15
C LEU A 133 -13.52 -15.47 -12.28
N ASP A 134 -12.59 -16.17 -12.91
CA ASP A 134 -11.34 -16.53 -12.27
C ASP A 134 -10.41 -15.30 -12.20
N GLU A 135 -9.73 -15.11 -11.07
CA GLU A 135 -8.81 -13.98 -10.88
C GLU A 135 -7.54 -14.09 -11.72
N LEU A 136 -7.18 -15.32 -12.11
CA LEU A 136 -6.00 -15.59 -12.93
C LEU A 136 -6.28 -15.49 -14.43
N ASP A 137 -7.55 -15.58 -14.85
CA ASP A 137 -7.95 -15.44 -16.26
C ASP A 137 -8.24 -13.97 -16.64
N VAL A 138 -7.15 -13.25 -16.88
CA VAL A 138 -7.18 -11.84 -17.28
C VAL A 138 -7.85 -11.61 -18.64
N SER A 139 -7.90 -12.63 -19.50
CA SER A 139 -8.55 -12.52 -20.82
C SER A 139 -10.06 -12.51 -20.68
N SER A 140 -10.59 -13.42 -19.86
CA SER A 140 -12.02 -13.43 -19.49
C SER A 140 -12.41 -12.19 -18.70
N ALA A 141 -11.54 -11.70 -17.80
CA ALA A 141 -11.78 -10.43 -17.09
C ALA A 141 -11.88 -9.24 -18.05
N ARG A 142 -10.99 -9.16 -19.05
CA ARG A 142 -11.05 -8.11 -20.08
C ARG A 142 -12.35 -8.18 -20.87
N ALA A 143 -12.67 -9.37 -21.39
CA ALA A 143 -13.90 -9.61 -22.16
C ALA A 143 -15.16 -9.27 -21.34
N PHE A 144 -15.14 -9.55 -20.03
CA PHE A 144 -16.22 -9.17 -19.12
C PHE A 144 -16.44 -7.66 -19.09
N PHE A 145 -15.40 -6.85 -18.85
CA PHE A 145 -15.57 -5.39 -18.82
C PHE A 145 -16.05 -4.87 -20.17
N GLU A 146 -15.48 -5.39 -21.27
CA GLU A 146 -15.87 -5.01 -22.63
C GLU A 146 -17.34 -5.36 -22.96
N THR A 147 -17.86 -6.44 -22.37
CA THR A 147 -19.24 -6.91 -22.60
C THR A 147 -20.26 -6.19 -21.72
N TYR A 148 -19.93 -5.95 -20.45
CA TYR A 148 -20.89 -5.50 -19.44
C TYR A 148 -20.89 -3.99 -19.20
N PHE A 149 -19.86 -3.27 -19.66
CA PHE A 149 -19.70 -1.84 -19.41
C PHE A 149 -19.42 -1.04 -20.67
N THR A 150 -19.85 0.22 -20.68
CA THR A 150 -19.48 1.22 -21.67
C THR A 150 -18.55 2.25 -21.03
N PRO A 151 -17.36 2.55 -21.61
CA PRO A 151 -16.48 3.58 -21.10
C PRO A 151 -16.92 4.98 -21.57
N PHE A 152 -16.92 5.93 -20.64
CA PHE A 152 -17.21 7.34 -20.88
C PHE A 152 -16.00 8.17 -20.50
N GLN A 153 -15.41 8.87 -21.46
CA GLN A 153 -14.34 9.84 -21.19
C GLN A 153 -14.89 10.95 -20.29
N LEU A 154 -14.19 11.18 -19.17
CA LEU A 154 -14.53 12.21 -18.19
C LEU A 154 -13.77 13.49 -18.47
N ALA A 155 -14.49 14.59 -18.60
CA ALA A 155 -13.93 15.95 -18.62
C ALA A 155 -14.17 16.65 -17.29
N ASN A 156 -13.37 17.67 -16.96
CA ASN A 156 -13.66 18.63 -15.90
C ASN A 156 -14.85 19.53 -16.28
N THR A 157 -15.32 20.35 -15.34
CA THR A 157 -16.43 21.28 -15.58
C THR A 157 -16.06 22.41 -16.54
N ASP A 158 -14.77 22.70 -16.66
CA ASP A 158 -14.19 23.64 -17.65
C ASP A 158 -13.90 22.98 -19.01
N GLY A 159 -14.27 21.70 -19.18
CA GLY A 159 -14.04 20.92 -20.39
C GLY A 159 -12.66 20.28 -20.50
N THR A 160 -11.70 20.60 -19.63
CA THR A 160 -10.35 19.98 -19.69
C THR A 160 -10.40 18.49 -19.35
N LEU A 161 -9.59 17.68 -20.04
CA LEU A 161 -9.53 16.22 -19.79
C LEU A 161 -8.49 15.84 -18.74
N ASP A 162 -7.56 16.75 -18.45
CA ASP A 162 -6.44 16.47 -17.56
C ASP A 162 -6.82 16.77 -16.11
N GLY A 163 -6.33 15.92 -15.22
CA GLY A 163 -6.61 15.96 -13.81
C GLY A 163 -5.40 15.67 -12.95
N LEU A 164 -5.59 15.75 -11.63
CA LEU A 164 -4.54 15.46 -10.65
C LEU A 164 -4.78 14.10 -9.99
N VAL A 165 -3.76 13.25 -10.06
CA VAL A 165 -3.67 11.98 -9.34
C VAL A 165 -2.63 12.09 -8.24
N THR A 166 -3.07 11.94 -7.01
CA THR A 166 -2.20 11.79 -5.83
C THR A 166 -2.22 10.34 -5.35
N GLY A 167 -1.45 10.00 -4.32
CA GLY A 167 -1.45 8.67 -3.75
C GLY A 167 -1.60 8.67 -2.23
N TYR A 168 -2.21 7.61 -1.70
CA TYR A 168 -2.34 7.34 -0.27
C TYR A 168 -2.12 5.85 0.01
N TYR A 169 -1.95 5.50 1.29
CA TYR A 169 -1.61 4.14 1.72
C TYR A 169 -2.15 3.86 3.12
N GLU A 170 -2.08 2.59 3.54
CA GLU A 170 -2.38 2.13 4.90
C GLU A 170 -1.05 2.02 5.68
N PRO A 171 -0.79 2.83 6.70
CA PRO A 171 0.41 2.71 7.53
C PRO A 171 0.36 1.46 8.42
N LEU A 172 1.52 0.88 8.70
CA LEU A 172 1.71 -0.19 9.68
C LEU A 172 2.60 0.32 10.81
N LEU A 173 2.02 0.44 12.01
CA LEU A 173 2.69 0.91 13.22
C LEU A 173 2.90 -0.24 14.20
N HIS A 174 3.73 -0.02 15.22
CA HIS A 174 3.88 -0.95 16.35
C HIS A 174 3.30 -0.32 17.61
N GLY A 175 2.62 -1.12 18.44
CA GLY A 175 1.91 -0.57 19.59
C GLY A 175 1.58 -1.53 20.72
N SER A 176 0.92 -0.98 21.73
CA SER A 176 0.38 -1.71 22.87
C SER A 176 -0.92 -1.09 23.34
N ARG A 177 -1.83 -1.92 23.85
CA ARG A 177 -3.09 -1.44 24.47
C ARG A 177 -2.84 -0.66 25.77
N VAL A 178 -1.69 -0.88 26.40
CA VAL A 178 -1.29 -0.22 27.65
C VAL A 178 -0.02 0.57 27.42
N ARG A 179 0.05 1.79 27.98
CA ARG A 179 1.27 2.61 27.93
C ARG A 179 2.42 1.90 28.65
N ARG A 180 3.47 1.52 27.91
CA ARG A 180 4.66 0.84 28.47
C ARG A 180 5.84 0.89 27.52
N GLY A 181 7.07 0.81 28.06
CA GLY A 181 8.28 0.67 27.26
C GLY A 181 8.37 1.74 26.15
N PRO A 182 8.54 1.35 24.86
CA PRO A 182 8.57 2.30 23.76
C PRO A 182 7.19 2.90 23.40
N TYR A 183 6.09 2.25 23.81
CA TYR A 183 4.72 2.65 23.45
C TYR A 183 4.23 3.81 24.31
N GLN A 184 4.60 5.02 23.90
CA GLN A 184 4.42 6.26 24.68
C GLN A 184 3.45 7.26 24.04
N TYR A 185 3.04 7.04 22.78
CA TYR A 185 2.24 8.00 22.02
C TYR A 185 0.84 7.45 21.75
N ALA A 186 -0.20 8.06 22.31
CA ALA A 186 -1.56 7.55 22.15
C ALA A 186 -2.19 7.94 20.81
N LEU A 187 -2.88 6.98 20.19
CA LEU A 187 -3.97 7.25 19.25
C LEU A 187 -5.25 7.40 20.05
N TYR A 188 -6.14 8.31 19.66
CA TYR A 188 -7.31 8.66 20.47
C TYR A 188 -8.62 8.34 19.75
N ARG A 189 -9.60 7.89 20.53
CA ARG A 189 -11.01 7.87 20.11
C ARG A 189 -11.58 9.29 20.09
N TRP A 190 -12.71 9.47 19.42
CA TRP A 190 -13.49 10.70 19.57
C TRP A 190 -13.80 10.93 21.06
N PRO A 191 -13.57 12.15 21.62
CA PRO A 191 -13.77 12.40 23.04
C PRO A 191 -15.22 12.16 23.47
N ALA A 192 -15.44 11.29 24.47
CA ALA A 192 -16.78 10.87 24.88
C ALA A 192 -17.69 12.03 25.35
N GLY A 193 -17.10 13.11 25.90
CA GLY A 193 -17.82 14.29 26.35
C GLY A 193 -18.26 15.26 25.24
N TYR A 194 -18.02 14.94 23.97
CA TYR A 194 -18.29 15.82 22.83
C TYR A 194 -19.23 15.19 21.81
N ARG A 195 -20.19 15.98 21.31
CA ARG A 195 -21.07 15.56 20.21
C ARG A 195 -20.25 15.25 18.96
N ALA A 196 -20.55 14.15 18.28
CA ALA A 196 -19.91 13.79 17.03
C ALA A 196 -19.96 14.95 16.01
N GLY A 197 -18.79 15.28 15.43
CA GLY A 197 -18.64 16.36 14.45
C GLY A 197 -18.61 17.78 15.02
N ALA A 198 -18.62 17.94 16.35
CA ALA A 198 -18.40 19.25 16.97
C ALA A 198 -17.02 19.82 16.58
N ALA A 199 -16.94 21.13 16.37
CA ALA A 199 -15.66 21.79 16.20
C ALA A 199 -14.85 21.67 17.50
N LEU A 200 -13.58 21.33 17.38
CA LEU A 200 -12.66 21.16 18.52
C LEU A 200 -11.46 22.10 18.36
N PRO A 201 -10.75 22.41 19.47
CA PRO A 201 -9.54 23.24 19.43
C PRO A 201 -8.45 22.67 18.51
N ALA A 202 -7.43 23.48 18.22
CA ALA A 202 -6.24 23.02 17.50
C ALA A 202 -5.51 21.91 18.28
N ARG A 203 -4.76 21.04 17.58
CA ARG A 203 -3.91 19.97 18.15
C ARG A 203 -3.21 20.40 19.46
N ALA A 204 -2.45 21.48 19.36
CA ALA A 204 -1.69 22.08 20.43
C ALA A 204 -2.52 22.33 21.71
N GLN A 205 -3.77 22.77 21.56
CA GLN A 205 -4.68 23.03 22.67
C GLN A 205 -5.37 21.74 23.12
N LEU A 206 -5.76 20.85 22.20
CA LEU A 206 -6.37 19.56 22.51
C LEU A 206 -5.46 18.70 23.41
N GLU A 207 -4.19 18.60 23.05
CA GLU A 207 -3.19 17.80 23.79
C GLU A 207 -2.88 18.40 25.17
N ARG A 208 -2.97 19.73 25.33
CA ARG A 208 -2.68 20.43 26.59
C ARG A 208 -3.90 20.62 27.51
N ALA A 209 -5.11 20.65 26.96
CA ALA A 209 -6.34 20.95 27.71
C ALA A 209 -6.93 19.74 28.46
N GLY A 210 -6.30 18.57 28.37
CA GLY A 210 -6.78 17.33 29.01
C GLY A 210 -8.05 16.74 28.39
N ILE A 211 -8.55 17.30 27.28
CA ILE A 211 -9.74 16.82 26.55
C ILE A 211 -9.57 15.37 26.08
N LEU A 212 -8.33 14.99 25.78
CA LEU A 212 -7.99 13.67 25.25
C LEU A 212 -7.87 12.59 26.35
N ASN A 213 -7.70 12.98 27.61
CA ASN A 213 -7.41 12.08 28.71
C ASN A 213 -8.53 11.04 28.89
N GLY A 214 -8.16 9.76 28.97
CA GLY A 214 -9.11 8.65 29.13
C GLY A 214 -9.78 8.21 27.83
N ASN A 215 -9.45 8.83 26.68
CA ASN A 215 -9.95 8.45 25.36
C ASN A 215 -8.90 7.72 24.51
N GLU A 216 -7.82 7.24 25.13
CA GLU A 216 -6.73 6.52 24.45
C GLU A 216 -7.23 5.19 23.87
N LEU A 217 -6.97 4.98 22.57
CA LEU A 217 -7.30 3.78 21.81
C LEU A 217 -6.20 2.73 21.95
N VAL A 218 -4.96 3.14 21.69
CA VAL A 218 -3.75 2.31 21.67
C VAL A 218 -2.54 3.24 21.75
N TRP A 219 -1.42 2.75 22.27
CA TRP A 219 -0.16 3.49 22.37
C TRP A 219 0.82 2.95 21.32
N VAL A 220 1.43 3.83 20.55
CA VAL A 220 2.43 3.50 19.52
C VAL A 220 3.81 4.01 19.91
N ASP A 221 4.83 3.53 19.20
CA ASP A 221 6.25 3.76 19.51
C ASP A 221 6.87 4.98 18.84
N ASP A 222 6.23 5.56 17.83
CA ASP A 222 6.75 6.72 17.09
C ASP A 222 5.67 7.82 16.89
N PRO A 223 5.94 9.08 17.31
CA PRO A 223 4.98 10.17 17.19
C PRO A 223 4.83 10.70 15.76
N ILE A 224 5.86 10.53 14.92
CA ILE A 224 5.82 10.90 13.51
C ILE A 224 4.96 9.89 12.75
N GLU A 225 5.10 8.59 13.04
CA GLU A 225 4.20 7.58 12.46
C GLU A 225 2.76 7.79 12.92
N ALA A 226 2.52 8.09 14.20
CA ALA A 226 1.19 8.44 14.71
C ALA A 226 0.60 9.65 13.96
N PHE A 227 1.42 10.66 13.67
CA PHE A 227 1.02 11.82 12.89
C PHE A 227 0.69 11.45 11.43
N PHE A 228 1.52 10.66 10.76
CA PHE A 228 1.25 10.23 9.38
C PHE A 228 0.02 9.33 9.29
N LEU A 229 -0.22 8.50 10.29
CA LEU A 229 -1.46 7.75 10.43
C LEU A 229 -2.69 8.67 10.52
N GLN A 230 -2.60 9.80 11.21
CA GLN A 230 -3.66 10.83 11.21
C GLN A 230 -3.83 11.50 9.85
N VAL A 231 -2.75 11.67 9.08
CA VAL A 231 -2.82 12.19 7.70
C VAL A 231 -3.54 11.21 6.77
N GLN A 232 -3.25 9.91 6.88
CA GLN A 232 -3.91 8.87 6.07
C GLN A 232 -5.36 8.59 6.53
N GLY A 233 -5.61 8.64 7.84
CA GLY A 233 -6.93 8.46 8.45
C GLY A 233 -7.29 7.01 8.83
N SER A 234 -6.54 6.02 8.33
CA SER A 234 -6.67 4.60 8.71
C SER A 234 -5.32 3.91 8.67
N GLY A 235 -5.17 2.78 9.37
CA GLY A 235 -3.94 2.01 9.43
C GLY A 235 -4.05 0.76 10.28
N ARG A 236 -2.91 0.09 10.45
CA ARG A 236 -2.77 -1.10 11.31
C ARG A 236 -1.76 -0.84 12.41
N VAL A 237 -2.01 -1.41 13.57
CA VAL A 237 -1.08 -1.44 14.69
C VAL A 237 -0.79 -2.90 15.00
N LEU A 238 0.45 -3.33 14.74
CA LEU A 238 0.97 -4.60 15.22
C LEU A 238 1.21 -4.47 16.72
N LEU A 239 0.39 -5.16 17.51
CA LEU A 239 0.46 -5.12 18.95
C LEU A 239 1.62 -5.98 19.47
N ASP A 240 2.11 -5.63 20.65
CA ASP A 240 3.20 -6.34 21.32
C ASP A 240 2.87 -7.77 21.79
N ASP A 241 1.61 -8.18 21.69
CA ASP A 241 1.15 -9.57 21.84
C ASP A 241 1.12 -10.35 20.51
N GLY A 242 1.52 -9.72 19.40
CA GLY A 242 1.52 -10.27 18.05
C GLY A 242 0.19 -10.15 17.30
N SER A 243 -0.88 -9.70 17.97
CA SER A 243 -2.16 -9.44 17.29
C SER A 243 -2.12 -8.13 16.49
N VAL A 244 -3.03 -7.98 15.53
CA VAL A 244 -3.12 -6.77 14.70
C VAL A 244 -4.42 -6.05 14.98
N MET A 245 -4.30 -4.79 15.39
CA MET A 245 -5.43 -3.89 15.57
C MET A 245 -5.59 -3.01 14.33
N ARG A 246 -6.77 -3.04 13.72
CA ARG A 246 -7.11 -2.13 12.62
C ARG A 246 -7.75 -0.87 13.18
N VAL A 247 -7.24 0.28 12.77
CA VAL A 247 -7.78 1.59 13.16
C VAL A 247 -8.31 2.32 11.95
N GLY A 248 -9.55 2.79 12.05
CA GLY A 248 -10.22 3.55 11.00
C GLY A 248 -10.56 4.96 11.46
N PHE A 249 -10.91 5.83 10.51
CA PHE A 249 -11.28 7.21 10.80
C PHE A 249 -12.46 7.27 11.78
N GLY A 250 -12.25 8.00 12.88
CA GLY A 250 -13.21 8.20 13.97
C GLY A 250 -13.67 9.66 14.13
N GLY A 251 -13.23 10.56 13.25
CA GLY A 251 -13.59 11.98 13.27
C GLY A 251 -12.37 12.91 13.21
N THR A 252 -12.63 14.21 13.12
CA THR A 252 -11.57 15.24 13.11
C THR A 252 -12.04 16.48 13.86
N ASN A 253 -11.09 17.27 14.38
CA ASN A 253 -11.37 18.56 15.00
C ASN A 253 -11.80 19.66 14.01
N ASN A 254 -11.90 19.36 12.70
CA ASN A 254 -12.28 20.28 11.63
C ASN A 254 -11.34 21.49 11.46
N GLN A 255 -10.11 21.41 11.98
CA GLN A 255 -9.08 22.43 11.75
C GLN A 255 -8.37 22.19 10.41
N PRO A 256 -7.81 23.25 9.79
CA PRO A 256 -7.12 23.14 8.52
C PRO A 256 -5.83 22.32 8.66
N TYR A 257 -5.52 21.50 7.65
CA TYR A 257 -4.24 20.79 7.59
C TYR A 257 -3.10 21.77 7.27
N ARG A 258 -1.97 21.61 7.94
CA ARG A 258 -0.70 22.24 7.56
C ARG A 258 0.41 21.19 7.49
N SER A 259 1.23 21.28 6.44
CA SER A 259 2.30 20.29 6.20
C SER A 259 3.52 20.56 7.09
N ILE A 260 3.85 19.59 7.93
CA ILE A 260 5.09 19.60 8.73
C ILE A 260 6.34 19.48 7.84
N GLY A 261 6.25 18.77 6.71
CA GLY A 261 7.33 18.69 5.72
C GLY A 261 7.62 20.05 5.08
N LYS A 262 6.58 20.81 4.70
CA LYS A 262 6.75 22.19 4.22
C LYS A 262 7.39 23.08 5.28
N TRP A 263 6.98 22.96 6.55
CA TRP A 263 7.57 23.74 7.64
C TRP A 263 9.08 23.51 7.80
N LEU A 264 9.54 22.25 7.61
CA LEU A 264 10.95 21.87 7.64
C LEU A 264 11.71 22.41 6.41
N LEU A 265 11.13 22.30 5.22
CA LEU A 265 11.69 22.85 3.99
C LEU A 265 11.87 24.36 4.06
N ASP A 266 10.83 25.08 4.50
CA ASP A 266 10.84 26.55 4.58
C ASP A 266 11.90 27.08 5.57
N ARG A 267 12.39 26.22 6.48
CA ARG A 267 13.44 26.52 7.45
C ARG A 267 14.81 25.98 7.06
N GLY A 268 14.93 25.31 5.92
CA GLY A 268 16.18 24.66 5.49
C GLY A 268 16.61 23.48 6.34
N GLU A 269 15.70 22.92 7.15
CA GLU A 269 15.96 21.76 8.03
C GLU A 269 16.04 20.45 7.25
N LEU A 270 15.36 20.40 6.10
CA LEU A 270 15.40 19.29 5.15
C LEU A 270 15.51 19.84 3.72
N THR A 271 16.09 19.04 2.84
CA THR A 271 16.00 19.26 1.38
C THR A 271 14.70 18.65 0.82
N PRO A 272 14.25 19.05 -0.39
CA PRO A 272 13.08 18.44 -1.05
C PRO A 272 13.19 16.92 -1.18
N ALA A 273 14.39 16.40 -1.43
CA ALA A 273 14.66 14.97 -1.52
C ALA A 273 14.46 14.28 -0.15
N GLN A 274 14.80 14.95 0.95
CA GLN A 274 14.66 14.42 2.31
C GLN A 274 13.28 14.66 2.93
N ALA A 275 12.41 15.47 2.33
CA ALA A 275 11.04 15.68 2.82
C ALA A 275 10.12 14.47 2.52
N THR A 276 10.55 13.28 2.97
CA THR A 276 9.76 12.04 3.06
C THR A 276 9.40 11.77 4.51
N MET A 277 8.53 10.78 4.76
CA MET A 277 8.26 10.31 6.12
C MET A 277 9.55 9.89 6.83
N GLN A 278 10.40 9.11 6.17
CA GLN A 278 11.66 8.59 6.73
C GLN A 278 12.65 9.71 7.03
N GLY A 279 12.75 10.71 6.16
CA GLY A 279 13.60 11.88 6.41
C GLY A 279 13.08 12.73 7.57
N ILE A 280 11.75 12.87 7.71
CA ILE A 280 11.14 13.55 8.86
C ILE A 280 11.33 12.75 10.16
N LYS A 281 11.20 11.42 10.13
CA LYS A 281 11.54 10.54 11.26
C LYS A 281 13.00 10.67 11.67
N ALA A 282 13.92 10.67 10.70
CA ALA A 282 15.34 10.86 10.95
C ALA A 282 15.63 12.23 11.58
N TRP A 283 15.00 13.30 11.07
CA TRP A 283 15.09 14.63 11.65
C TRP A 283 14.53 14.68 13.08
N ALA A 284 13.38 14.06 13.34
CA ALA A 284 12.75 14.01 14.65
C ALA A 284 13.64 13.28 15.68
N LYS A 285 14.27 12.18 15.26
CA LYS A 285 15.25 11.44 16.08
C LYS A 285 16.48 12.28 16.43
N ALA A 286 16.94 13.12 15.49
CA ALA A 286 18.04 14.05 15.72
C ALA A 286 17.65 15.29 16.55
N ASN A 287 16.35 15.62 16.62
CA ASN A 287 15.83 16.84 17.24
C ASN A 287 14.67 16.55 18.22
N PRO A 288 14.85 15.69 19.24
CA PRO A 288 13.75 15.22 20.10
C PRO A 288 13.01 16.38 20.80
N ASN A 289 13.73 17.41 21.23
CA ASN A 289 13.16 18.58 21.93
C ASN A 289 12.34 19.50 21.01
N ARG A 290 12.30 19.25 19.70
CA ARG A 290 11.59 20.08 18.70
C ARG A 290 10.41 19.35 18.07
N VAL A 291 10.20 18.09 18.40
CA VAL A 291 9.14 17.25 17.80
C VAL A 291 7.76 17.81 18.11
N ASP A 292 7.46 18.13 19.38
CA ASP A 292 6.16 18.70 19.76
C ASP A 292 5.88 20.01 19.02
N ALA A 293 6.88 20.89 18.97
CA ALA A 293 6.77 22.16 18.24
C ALA A 293 6.54 21.96 16.74
N LEU A 294 7.15 20.93 16.13
CA LEU A 294 6.91 20.56 14.73
C LEU A 294 5.47 20.07 14.54
N LEU A 295 5.00 19.12 15.34
CA LEU A 295 3.67 18.53 15.21
C LEU A 295 2.55 19.56 15.43
N ASP A 296 2.74 20.47 16.38
CA ASP A 296 1.82 21.57 16.70
C ASP A 296 1.62 22.56 15.55
N THR A 297 2.51 22.57 14.55
CA THR A 297 2.33 23.41 13.35
C THR A 297 1.10 23.01 12.54
N ASN A 298 0.68 21.74 12.65
CA ASN A 298 -0.55 21.23 12.06
C ASN A 298 -1.69 21.25 13.09
N PRO A 299 -2.62 22.22 13.01
CA PRO A 299 -3.70 22.32 13.98
C PRO A 299 -4.74 21.22 13.80
N ARG A 300 -4.75 20.52 12.66
CA ARG A 300 -5.64 19.38 12.40
C ARG A 300 -5.27 18.17 13.26
N PHE A 301 -6.29 17.61 13.90
CA PHE A 301 -6.22 16.37 14.67
C PHE A 301 -7.26 15.38 14.14
N VAL A 302 -6.88 14.11 14.05
CA VAL A 302 -7.74 13.01 13.60
C VAL A 302 -7.87 11.99 14.73
N PHE A 303 -9.10 11.58 14.97
CA PHE A 303 -9.48 10.55 15.92
C PHE A 303 -9.73 9.25 15.19
N PHE A 304 -9.65 8.14 15.92
CA PHE A 304 -9.77 6.80 15.38
C PHE A 304 -10.84 6.00 16.08
N ARG A 305 -11.27 4.92 15.43
CA ARG A 305 -12.08 3.87 16.02
C ARG A 305 -11.45 2.52 15.73
N ASP A 306 -11.66 1.59 16.64
CA ASP A 306 -11.36 0.18 16.39
C ASP A 306 -12.23 -0.33 15.25
N MET A 307 -11.63 -1.06 14.32
CA MET A 307 -12.33 -1.66 13.18
C MET A 307 -12.41 -3.17 13.40
N PRO A 308 -13.61 -3.76 13.41
CA PRO A 308 -13.77 -5.19 13.61
C PRO A 308 -12.94 -5.96 12.58
N THR A 309 -12.02 -6.79 13.04
CA THR A 309 -11.39 -7.82 12.21
C THR A 309 -12.42 -8.91 11.96
N LYS A 310 -12.88 -9.04 10.71
CA LYS A 310 -13.46 -10.30 10.27
C LYS A 310 -12.28 -11.25 9.99
N GLU A 311 -12.25 -12.35 10.73
CA GLU A 311 -11.47 -13.59 10.53
C GLU A 311 -10.10 -13.74 11.20
N ASP A 312 -9.91 -15.01 11.59
CA ASP A 312 -8.86 -15.70 12.34
C ASP A 312 -7.49 -15.73 11.64
N ALA A 313 -7.17 -14.72 10.84
CA ALA A 313 -5.87 -14.62 10.19
C ALA A 313 -4.83 -14.11 11.21
N PRO A 314 -3.76 -14.87 11.51
CA PRO A 314 -2.79 -14.56 12.58
C PRO A 314 -2.02 -13.23 12.40
N HIS A 315 -2.24 -12.50 11.30
CA HIS A 315 -1.63 -11.21 10.99
C HIS A 315 -2.64 -10.14 10.53
N GLY A 316 -3.92 -10.27 10.90
CA GLY A 316 -4.92 -9.21 10.70
C GLY A 316 -5.54 -9.14 9.30
N GLY A 317 -5.52 -10.22 8.52
CA GLY A 317 -6.22 -10.37 7.23
C GLY A 317 -5.50 -9.73 6.02
N ALA A 318 -5.60 -10.36 4.85
CA ALA A 318 -5.01 -9.86 3.59
C ALA A 318 -5.70 -8.59 3.04
N ASP A 319 -6.90 -8.29 3.51
CA ASP A 319 -7.75 -7.21 2.98
C ASP A 319 -7.25 -5.81 3.36
N GLY A 320 -7.35 -4.79 2.51
CA GLY A 320 -6.99 -3.40 2.86
C GLY A 320 -7.94 -2.74 3.87
N PRO A 321 -7.80 -1.42 4.16
CA PRO A 321 -8.68 -0.71 5.07
C PRO A 321 -10.10 -0.61 4.49
N ILE A 322 -11.12 -0.40 5.32
CA ILE A 322 -12.50 -0.20 4.84
C ILE A 322 -12.65 1.24 4.32
N GLY A 323 -12.91 1.40 3.02
CA GLY A 323 -13.15 2.71 2.39
C GLY A 323 -14.57 3.24 2.60
N ALA A 324 -14.85 4.43 2.06
CA ALA A 324 -16.15 5.08 2.13
C ALA A 324 -17.32 4.27 1.53
N LEU A 325 -17.07 3.38 0.55
CA LEU A 325 -18.07 2.44 0.04
C LEU A 325 -18.46 1.37 1.08
N GLY A 326 -17.69 1.22 2.16
CA GLY A 326 -17.90 0.26 3.24
C GLY A 326 -17.29 -1.12 2.97
N VAL A 327 -16.42 -1.24 1.97
CA VAL A 327 -15.72 -2.48 1.61
C VAL A 327 -14.21 -2.30 1.75
N PRO A 328 -13.45 -3.38 1.95
CA PRO A 328 -12.00 -3.31 1.96
C PRO A 328 -11.45 -2.78 0.64
N LEU A 329 -10.46 -1.89 0.74
CA LEU A 329 -9.73 -1.39 -0.41
C LEU A 329 -8.74 -2.44 -0.90
N THR A 330 -8.55 -2.48 -2.22
CA THR A 330 -7.61 -3.36 -2.90
C THR A 330 -6.39 -2.54 -3.35
N PRO A 331 -5.16 -2.89 -2.91
CA PRO A 331 -3.95 -2.21 -3.35
C PRO A 331 -3.87 -2.09 -4.87
N GLU A 332 -3.47 -0.93 -5.37
CA GLU A 332 -3.38 -0.61 -6.81
C GLU A 332 -4.68 -0.73 -7.61
N ARG A 333 -5.83 -0.98 -6.96
CA ARG A 333 -7.14 -1.18 -7.62
C ARG A 333 -8.27 -0.36 -7.03
N SER A 334 -8.02 0.37 -5.95
CA SER A 334 -8.98 1.31 -5.36
C SER A 334 -8.47 2.75 -5.48
N ILE A 335 -9.41 3.68 -5.68
CA ILE A 335 -9.15 5.12 -5.64
C ILE A 335 -10.16 5.83 -4.72
N ALA A 336 -9.68 6.88 -4.06
CA ALA A 336 -10.55 7.88 -3.46
C ALA A 336 -10.93 8.94 -4.49
N VAL A 337 -12.20 9.32 -4.53
CA VAL A 337 -12.73 10.30 -5.49
C VAL A 337 -13.59 11.37 -4.80
N ASP A 338 -13.98 12.39 -5.57
CA ASP A 338 -15.07 13.28 -5.17
C ASP A 338 -16.42 12.66 -5.54
N PRO A 339 -17.23 12.20 -4.57
CA PRO A 339 -18.46 11.45 -4.85
C PRO A 339 -19.54 12.26 -5.57
N SER A 340 -19.47 13.61 -5.55
CA SER A 340 -20.35 14.45 -6.36
C SER A 340 -19.99 14.47 -7.85
N SER A 341 -18.77 14.07 -8.19
CA SER A 341 -18.29 13.98 -9.58
C SER A 341 -18.25 12.55 -10.11
N ILE A 342 -17.81 11.61 -9.28
CA ILE A 342 -17.67 10.18 -9.62
C ILE A 342 -18.38 9.40 -8.51
N PRO A 343 -19.56 8.80 -8.76
CA PRO A 343 -20.28 8.02 -7.76
C PRO A 343 -19.41 6.90 -7.18
N LEU A 344 -19.58 6.63 -5.88
CA LEU A 344 -18.93 5.48 -5.26
C LEU A 344 -19.41 4.19 -5.93
N GLY A 345 -18.47 3.29 -6.18
CA GLY A 345 -18.68 2.05 -6.90
C GLY A 345 -18.38 2.11 -8.40
N THR A 346 -18.19 3.30 -8.97
CA THR A 346 -17.85 3.42 -10.40
C THR A 346 -16.48 2.82 -10.69
N PRO A 347 -16.34 1.85 -11.62
CA PRO A 347 -15.06 1.45 -12.16
C PRO A 347 -14.53 2.58 -13.04
N VAL A 348 -13.24 2.87 -12.90
CA VAL A 348 -12.56 3.96 -13.59
C VAL A 348 -11.32 3.40 -14.25
N PHE A 349 -11.21 3.57 -15.56
CA PHE A 349 -9.93 3.38 -16.22
C PHE A 349 -9.09 4.65 -16.04
N LEU A 350 -7.95 4.52 -15.36
CA LEU A 350 -7.04 5.60 -15.01
C LEU A 350 -5.78 5.50 -15.87
N GLN A 351 -5.50 6.56 -16.62
CA GLN A 351 -4.23 6.76 -17.32
C GLN A 351 -3.43 7.84 -16.58
N THR A 352 -2.21 7.52 -16.16
CA THR A 352 -1.29 8.44 -15.46
C THR A 352 0.15 7.92 -15.56
N THR A 353 1.06 8.32 -14.68
CA THR A 353 2.43 7.80 -14.57
C THR A 353 2.73 7.28 -13.17
N ARG A 354 3.70 6.38 -13.05
CA ARG A 354 4.24 5.98 -11.75
C ARG A 354 5.06 7.13 -11.15
N PRO A 355 4.92 7.41 -9.85
CA PRO A 355 5.83 8.34 -9.18
C PRO A 355 7.28 7.83 -9.25
N LEU A 356 8.24 8.74 -9.10
CA LEU A 356 9.69 8.48 -9.18
C LEU A 356 10.24 8.13 -10.57
N THR A 357 9.64 7.18 -11.28
CA THR A 357 10.14 6.72 -12.60
C THR A 357 9.50 7.45 -13.78
N ASN A 358 8.33 8.05 -13.56
CA ASN A 358 7.50 8.68 -14.58
C ASN A 358 7.12 7.75 -15.75
N THR A 359 7.20 6.43 -15.55
CA THR A 359 6.76 5.44 -16.55
C THR A 359 5.23 5.44 -16.65
N PRO A 360 4.63 5.22 -17.82
CA PRO A 360 3.17 5.14 -17.96
C PRO A 360 2.54 4.14 -16.99
N MET A 361 1.42 4.53 -16.38
CA MET A 361 0.61 3.71 -15.50
C MET A 361 -0.84 3.76 -15.96
N ASN A 362 -1.29 2.65 -16.53
CA ASN A 362 -2.64 2.44 -17.03
C ASN A 362 -3.32 1.37 -16.18
N ARG A 363 -4.39 1.73 -15.46
CA ARG A 363 -5.03 0.86 -14.47
C ARG A 363 -6.54 1.02 -14.48
N LEU A 364 -7.26 -0.09 -14.61
CA LEU A 364 -8.63 -0.20 -14.16
C LEU A 364 -8.67 -0.25 -12.63
N VAL A 365 -9.35 0.71 -12.04
CA VAL A 365 -9.51 0.89 -10.59
C VAL A 365 -10.98 1.13 -10.24
N PHE A 366 -11.32 1.16 -8.96
CA PHE A 366 -12.68 1.36 -8.49
C PHE A 366 -12.77 2.53 -7.50
N ALA A 367 -13.76 3.40 -7.70
CA ALA A 367 -14.09 4.49 -6.79
C ALA A 367 -14.71 3.95 -5.49
N GLN A 368 -13.88 3.48 -4.57
CA GLN A 368 -14.32 2.79 -3.34
C GLN A 368 -14.14 3.64 -2.08
N ASP A 369 -13.53 4.81 -2.21
CA ASP A 369 -13.22 5.69 -1.10
C ASP A 369 -13.44 7.18 -1.41
N THR A 370 -13.32 8.01 -0.39
CA THR A 370 -13.39 9.48 -0.51
C THR A 370 -12.35 10.13 0.38
N GLY A 371 -11.97 11.36 0.06
CA GLY A 371 -11.09 12.15 0.93
C GLY A 371 -11.49 13.62 0.94
N SER A 372 -11.32 14.29 2.09
CA SER A 372 -11.67 15.71 2.24
C SER A 372 -10.91 16.63 1.27
N ALA A 373 -9.67 16.26 0.92
CA ALA A 373 -8.83 16.98 -0.05
C ALA A 373 -9.05 16.54 -1.51
N ILE A 374 -9.92 15.56 -1.75
CA ILE A 374 -10.20 15.00 -3.07
C ILE A 374 -11.48 15.65 -3.59
N LYS A 375 -11.29 16.70 -4.38
CA LYS A 375 -12.37 17.54 -4.91
C LYS A 375 -12.18 17.82 -6.40
N GLY A 376 -13.28 17.85 -7.14
CA GLY A 376 -13.29 18.15 -8.58
C GLY A 376 -13.66 16.96 -9.46
N GLY A 377 -13.49 17.11 -10.77
CA GLY A 377 -13.86 16.11 -11.77
C GLY A 377 -12.80 15.03 -11.93
N VAL A 378 -11.81 15.31 -12.77
CA VAL A 378 -10.67 14.41 -13.00
C VAL A 378 -9.71 14.57 -11.82
N ARG A 379 -10.05 13.95 -10.70
CA ARG A 379 -9.28 13.98 -9.44
C ARG A 379 -9.40 12.65 -8.74
N ALA A 380 -8.28 12.01 -8.43
CA ALA A 380 -8.26 10.77 -7.64
C ALA A 380 -7.06 10.69 -6.70
N ASP A 381 -7.27 10.07 -5.55
CA ASP A 381 -6.18 9.57 -4.71
C ASP A 381 -6.03 8.07 -4.94
N TYR A 382 -4.84 7.63 -5.31
CA TYR A 382 -4.56 6.24 -5.67
C TYR A 382 -4.09 5.44 -4.45
N PHE A 383 -4.79 4.35 -4.14
CA PHE A 383 -4.45 3.52 -2.98
C PHE A 383 -3.30 2.57 -3.33
N TRP A 384 -2.11 2.82 -2.77
CA TRP A 384 -0.90 2.03 -3.05
C TRP A 384 -0.83 0.71 -2.28
N GLY A 385 -1.53 0.59 -1.14
CA GLY A 385 -1.50 -0.61 -0.30
C GLY A 385 -0.98 -0.34 1.10
N LEU A 386 -0.34 -1.33 1.70
CA LEU A 386 0.09 -1.33 3.11
C LEU A 386 1.60 -1.12 3.23
N GLY A 387 2.03 -0.38 4.25
CA GLY A 387 3.42 -0.29 4.69
C GLY A 387 4.27 0.76 3.97
N ASP A 388 5.56 0.77 4.30
CA ASP A 388 6.48 1.86 3.95
C ASP A 388 6.70 2.02 2.44
N ASP A 389 6.84 0.92 1.70
CA ASP A 389 7.00 0.98 0.24
C ASP A 389 5.80 1.63 -0.44
N ALA A 390 4.58 1.29 0.01
CA ALA A 390 3.36 1.93 -0.46
C ALA A 390 3.33 3.42 -0.07
N GLY A 391 3.80 3.75 1.13
CA GLY A 391 3.93 5.12 1.62
C GLY A 391 4.90 5.98 0.79
N ASP A 392 6.02 5.41 0.35
CA ASP A 392 7.00 6.11 -0.48
C ASP A 392 6.47 6.43 -1.87
N GLN A 393 5.76 5.48 -2.49
CA GLN A 393 5.07 5.73 -3.76
C GLN A 393 3.97 6.78 -3.58
N ALA A 394 3.13 6.62 -2.56
CA ALA A 394 2.02 7.52 -2.25
C ALA A 394 2.48 8.96 -2.03
N GLY A 395 3.47 9.17 -1.16
CA GLY A 395 3.98 10.50 -0.80
C GLY A 395 4.66 11.25 -1.95
N ARG A 396 5.03 10.55 -3.03
CA ARG A 396 5.66 11.13 -4.23
C ARG A 396 4.71 11.23 -5.41
N MET A 397 3.49 10.71 -5.29
CA MET A 397 2.51 10.75 -6.35
C MET A 397 1.84 12.12 -6.43
N LYS A 398 2.16 12.85 -7.49
CA LYS A 398 1.50 14.09 -7.89
C LYS A 398 1.55 14.18 -9.41
N GLN A 399 0.75 13.35 -10.06
CA GLN A 399 0.83 13.11 -11.51
C GLN A 399 -0.39 13.67 -12.22
N VAL A 400 -0.20 14.07 -13.48
CA VAL A 400 -1.34 14.33 -14.37
C VAL A 400 -2.02 13.00 -14.69
N GLY A 401 -3.34 12.97 -14.78
CA GLY A 401 -4.06 11.78 -15.20
C GLY A 401 -5.34 12.07 -15.96
N ARG A 402 -5.87 11.02 -16.59
CA ARG A 402 -7.13 10.99 -17.34
C ARG A 402 -7.98 9.82 -16.89
N MET A 403 -9.29 9.98 -17.01
CA MET A 403 -10.26 9.01 -16.50
C MET A 403 -11.32 8.69 -17.54
N TRP A 404 -11.67 7.42 -17.60
CA TRP A 404 -12.87 6.93 -18.26
C TRP A 404 -13.72 6.21 -17.24
N LEU A 405 -14.95 6.67 -17.04
CA LEU A 405 -15.91 6.04 -16.14
C LEU A 405 -16.62 4.91 -16.88
N LEU A 406 -16.69 3.74 -16.26
CA LEU A 406 -17.39 2.59 -16.82
C LEU A 406 -18.78 2.51 -16.19
N PHE A 407 -19.82 2.57 -17.02
CA PHE A 407 -21.18 2.36 -16.56
C PHE A 407 -21.72 1.02 -17.08
N PRO A 408 -22.46 0.25 -16.26
CA PRO A 408 -23.10 -0.97 -16.73
C PRO A 408 -24.00 -0.70 -17.95
N ASN A 409 -24.03 -1.62 -18.89
CA ASN A 409 -24.83 -1.50 -20.13
C ASN A 409 -26.35 -1.68 -19.90
N SER A 410 -26.76 -2.19 -18.73
CA SER A 410 -28.14 -2.54 -18.39
C SER A 410 -28.88 -1.49 -17.60
#